data_AF-A0A2E9WSG2-F1
#
_entry.id   AF-A0A2E9WSG2-F1
#
_cell.length_a   1.000
_cell.length_b   1.000
_cell.length_c   1.000
_cell.angle_alpha   90.00
_cell.angle_beta   90.00
_cell.angle_gamma   90.00
#
_symmetry.space_group_name_H-M   'P 1'
#
loop_
_entity.id
_entity.type
_entity.pdbx_description
1 polymer ?
#
loop_
_entity_poly.entity_id
_entity_poly.type
_entity_poly.pdbx_seq_one_letter_code
_entity_poly.pdbx_strand_id
1 'polypeptide(L)'
;MTIATTDSGSSSSSQNSNSRFDSLISQLKGNKITKDRLRTEVFNVLLDDAVESPSVGNYYIFEYDPKFKDKLIEWDEYPLIFFLEGKGSNVIGANLHYISSNARLSAINSKKFPKNTLRQYIPKNADSIFFEIRESEVQLLSLLPLEKFHRKN
;
A
#
# COMPACT_ATOMS: atom_id res chain seq x y z
N MET A 1 -38.24 -42.14 -15.84
CA MET A 1 -38.07 -41.36 -14.60
C MET A 1 -36.73 -41.72 -14.01
N THR A 2 -35.76 -40.80 -13.98
CA THR A 2 -35.06 -40.27 -12.79
C THR A 2 -33.79 -39.54 -13.23
N ILE A 3 -33.97 -38.21 -13.33
CA ILE A 3 -33.10 -37.08 -13.02
C ILE A 3 -31.70 -37.41 -12.45
N ALA A 4 -30.64 -36.86 -13.06
CA ALA A 4 -29.33 -36.62 -12.46
C ALA A 4 -28.88 -35.20 -12.90
N THR A 5 -29.30 -34.19 -12.14
CA THR A 5 -28.48 -33.41 -11.20
C THR A 5 -27.37 -32.60 -11.89
N THR A 6 -27.68 -31.33 -12.11
CA THR A 6 -26.77 -30.26 -12.50
C THR A 6 -25.67 -30.10 -11.46
N ASP A 7 -24.42 -30.21 -11.89
CA ASP A 7 -23.26 -29.90 -11.06
C ASP A 7 -23.24 -28.40 -10.80
N SER A 8 -23.62 -28.02 -9.59
CA SER A 8 -23.57 -26.64 -9.12
C SER A 8 -22.13 -26.38 -8.74
N GLY A 9 -21.39 -25.76 -9.66
CA GLY A 9 -20.05 -25.25 -9.40
C GLY A 9 -20.08 -24.33 -8.19
N SER A 10 -19.68 -24.86 -7.04
CA SER A 10 -19.48 -24.08 -5.83
C SER A 10 -18.31 -23.14 -6.09
N SER A 11 -18.64 -21.89 -6.43
CA SER A 11 -17.68 -20.81 -6.35
C SER A 11 -17.24 -20.73 -4.90
N SER A 12 -16.05 -21.25 -4.61
CA SER A 12 -15.37 -21.04 -3.33
C SER A 12 -15.04 -19.55 -3.27
N SER A 13 -15.99 -18.77 -2.76
CA SER A 13 -15.77 -17.39 -2.37
C SER A 13 -14.65 -17.39 -1.34
N SER A 14 -13.51 -16.86 -1.75
CA SER A 14 -12.34 -16.64 -0.89
C SER A 14 -12.73 -15.65 0.19
N GLN A 15 -13.28 -16.15 1.28
CA GLN A 15 -13.55 -15.39 2.48
C GLN A 15 -12.24 -15.24 3.26
N ASN A 16 -11.88 -13.99 3.56
CA ASN A 16 -10.80 -13.53 4.45
C ASN A 16 -9.36 -13.50 3.92
N SER A 17 -9.06 -12.51 3.08
CA SER A 17 -7.68 -12.11 2.75
C SER A 17 -7.17 -10.89 3.55
N ASN A 18 -8.02 -10.25 4.39
CA ASN A 18 -7.75 -8.97 5.08
C ASN A 18 -8.11 -8.95 6.58
N SER A 19 -8.15 -10.11 7.25
CA SER A 19 -8.82 -10.28 8.55
C SER A 19 -8.44 -9.27 9.64
N ARG A 20 -7.20 -8.77 9.67
CA ARG A 20 -6.77 -7.82 10.69
C ARG A 20 -7.20 -6.37 10.45
N PHE A 21 -7.58 -6.04 9.22
CA PHE A 21 -8.15 -4.72 8.89
C PHE A 21 -9.68 -4.69 9.02
N ASP A 22 -10.33 -5.82 9.27
CA ASP A 22 -11.80 -5.91 9.34
C ASP A 22 -12.41 -4.94 10.36
N SER A 23 -11.81 -4.85 11.55
CA SER A 23 -12.23 -3.91 12.59
C SER A 23 -12.16 -2.46 12.12
N LEU A 24 -11.06 -2.08 11.46
CA LEU A 24 -10.89 -0.74 10.89
C LEU A 24 -11.95 -0.48 9.81
N ILE A 25 -12.12 -1.40 8.86
CA ILE A 25 -13.10 -1.24 7.77
C ILE A 25 -14.53 -1.16 8.30
N SER A 26 -14.87 -1.92 9.35
CA SER A 26 -16.17 -1.83 10.02
C SER A 26 -16.42 -0.46 10.62
N GLN A 27 -15.40 0.17 11.23
CA GLN A 27 -15.50 1.53 11.76
C GLN A 27 -15.70 2.58 10.66
N LEU A 28 -15.10 2.39 9.47
CA LEU A 28 -15.22 3.31 8.33
C LEU A 28 -16.61 3.33 7.70
N LYS A 29 -17.36 2.22 7.74
CA LYS A 29 -18.67 2.09 7.08
C LYS A 29 -19.79 2.96 7.66
N GLY A 30 -19.59 3.56 8.84
CA GLY A 30 -20.61 4.37 9.51
C GLY A 30 -20.15 5.76 9.96
N ASN A 31 -18.85 6.04 9.93
CA ASN A 31 -18.28 7.23 10.56
C ASN A 31 -17.40 8.02 9.59
N LYS A 32 -17.47 9.35 9.65
CA LYS A 32 -16.48 10.22 9.02
C LYS A 32 -15.18 10.13 9.82
N ILE A 33 -14.17 9.48 9.25
CA ILE A 33 -12.79 9.49 9.77
C ILE A 33 -11.98 10.58 9.05
N THR A 34 -11.05 11.22 9.74
CA THR A 34 -10.06 12.08 9.08
C THR A 34 -8.97 11.22 8.42
N LYS A 35 -8.30 11.73 7.38
CA LYS A 35 -7.18 11.00 6.75
C LYS A 35 -6.07 10.72 7.76
N ASP A 36 -5.78 11.66 8.66
CA ASP A 36 -4.73 11.50 9.67
C ASP A 36 -5.06 10.36 10.64
N ARG A 37 -6.30 10.30 11.14
CA ARG A 37 -6.74 9.20 12.00
C ARG A 37 -6.71 7.86 11.26
N LEU A 38 -7.13 7.83 9.99
CA LEU A 38 -7.05 6.63 9.16
C LEU A 38 -5.62 6.12 9.04
N ARG A 39 -4.65 7.00 8.79
CA ARG A 39 -3.23 6.61 8.73
C ARG A 39 -2.76 6.05 10.07
N THR A 40 -3.06 6.73 11.18
CA THR A 40 -2.72 6.24 12.52
C THR A 40 -3.22 4.82 12.76
N GLU A 41 -4.48 4.53 12.43
CA GLU A 41 -5.02 3.17 12.59
C GLU A 41 -4.33 2.15 11.68
N VAL A 42 -4.07 2.51 10.42
CA VAL A 42 -3.36 1.61 9.49
C VAL A 42 -1.95 1.30 10.00
N PHE A 43 -1.19 2.30 10.44
CA PHE A 43 0.15 2.09 11.00
C PHE A 43 0.13 1.29 12.31
N ASN A 44 -0.87 1.49 13.18
CA ASN A 44 -1.03 0.69 14.39
C ASN A 44 -1.27 -0.80 14.06
N VAL A 45 -2.09 -1.09 13.05
CA VAL A 45 -2.36 -2.47 12.61
C VAL A 45 -1.10 -3.11 12.00
N LEU A 46 -0.25 -2.32 11.35
CA LEU A 46 0.99 -2.78 10.72
C LEU A 46 2.20 -2.84 11.65
N LEU A 47 2.07 -2.42 12.92
CA LEU A 47 3.21 -2.21 13.82
C LEU A 47 4.09 -3.46 14.00
N ASP A 48 3.47 -4.64 14.03
CA ASP A 48 4.17 -5.92 14.17
C ASP A 48 5.00 -6.32 12.93
N ASP A 49 4.75 -5.67 11.78
CA ASP A 49 5.47 -5.89 10.52
C ASP A 49 6.44 -4.74 10.18
N ALA A 50 6.83 -3.95 11.19
CA ALA A 50 7.83 -2.91 11.06
C ALA A 50 9.24 -3.51 10.85
N VAL A 51 9.95 -3.04 9.83
CA VAL A 51 11.30 -3.48 9.46
C VAL A 51 12.19 -2.30 9.12
N GLU A 52 13.48 -2.36 9.50
CA GLU A 52 14.50 -1.37 9.12
C GLU A 52 15.17 -1.70 7.78
N SER A 53 15.11 -2.97 7.36
CA SER A 53 15.73 -3.48 6.14
C SER A 53 14.67 -4.12 5.25
N PRO A 54 14.03 -3.36 4.34
CA PRO A 54 13.02 -3.89 3.45
C PRO A 54 13.63 -4.86 2.43
N SER A 55 12.81 -5.79 1.93
CA SER A 55 13.20 -6.82 0.97
C SER A 55 12.61 -6.57 -0.40
N VAL A 56 13.45 -6.65 -1.45
CA VAL A 56 13.00 -6.47 -2.84
C VAL A 56 11.88 -7.45 -3.17
N GLY A 57 10.83 -6.98 -3.84
CA GLY A 57 9.66 -7.78 -4.20
C GLY A 57 8.49 -7.69 -3.20
N ASN A 58 8.69 -7.07 -2.04
CA ASN A 58 7.64 -6.85 -1.06
C ASN A 58 7.00 -5.46 -1.20
N TYR A 59 5.85 -5.28 -0.54
CA TYR A 59 5.16 -4.00 -0.46
C TYR A 59 5.39 -3.35 0.89
N TYR A 60 5.55 -2.04 0.87
CA TYR A 60 5.77 -1.26 2.08
C TYR A 60 4.96 0.02 2.06
N ILE A 61 4.46 0.42 3.22
CA ILE A 61 4.10 1.81 3.50
C ILE A 61 5.02 2.34 4.59
N PHE A 62 5.36 3.62 4.52
CA PHE A 62 6.24 4.28 5.48
C PHE A 62 5.97 5.77 5.51
N GLU A 63 6.43 6.45 6.55
CA GLU A 63 6.48 7.90 6.57
C GLU A 63 7.80 8.38 5.92
N TYR A 64 7.70 9.34 5.01
CA TYR A 64 8.82 9.81 4.22
C TYR A 64 9.04 11.32 4.40
N ASP A 65 10.21 11.70 4.93
CA ASP A 65 10.74 13.07 4.85
C ASP A 65 11.92 13.09 3.86
N PRO A 66 11.75 13.64 2.63
CA PRO A 66 12.79 13.62 1.62
C PRO A 66 14.00 14.48 2.02
N LYS A 67 15.22 13.93 1.88
CA LYS A 67 16.47 14.67 2.10
C LYS A 67 16.59 15.93 1.23
N PHE A 68 16.08 15.88 0.00
CA PHE A 68 16.16 16.96 -0.98
C PHE A 68 14.77 17.52 -1.36
N LYS A 69 13.87 17.65 -0.38
CA LYS A 69 12.47 18.04 -0.60
C LYS A 69 12.29 19.33 -1.43
N ASP A 70 13.18 20.32 -1.28
CA ASP A 70 13.08 21.62 -1.99
C ASP A 70 13.28 21.53 -3.51
N LYS A 71 13.86 20.41 -3.97
CA LYS A 71 14.10 20.10 -5.38
C LYS A 71 12.97 19.26 -6.00
N LEU A 72 12.08 18.68 -5.20
CA LEU A 72 11.01 17.83 -5.68
C LEU A 72 9.81 18.70 -6.09
N ILE A 73 9.30 18.49 -7.32
CA ILE A 73 8.06 19.12 -7.79
C ILE A 73 6.86 18.56 -7.01
N GLU A 74 6.89 17.25 -6.75
CA GLU A 74 5.86 16.55 -5.99
C GLU A 74 6.47 15.35 -5.26
N TRP A 75 6.02 15.08 -4.04
CA TRP A 75 6.33 13.88 -3.29
C TRP A 75 5.18 13.48 -2.37
N ASP A 76 5.12 12.20 -2.01
CA ASP A 76 4.12 11.63 -1.10
C ASP A 76 4.76 11.39 0.27
N GLU A 77 4.14 11.88 1.34
CA GLU A 77 4.59 11.68 2.72
C GLU A 77 4.33 10.27 3.24
N TYR A 78 3.36 9.55 2.66
CA TYR A 78 3.02 8.17 3.05
C TYR A 78 3.03 7.23 1.85
N PRO A 79 4.18 7.06 1.18
CA PRO A 79 4.27 6.23 -0.02
C PRO A 79 3.92 4.77 0.27
N LEU A 80 3.04 4.20 -0.55
CA LEU A 80 2.78 2.77 -0.62
C LEU A 80 3.47 2.22 -1.87
N ILE A 81 4.58 1.51 -1.69
CA ILE A 81 5.45 1.08 -2.78
C ILE A 81 5.47 -0.43 -2.97
N PHE A 82 5.67 -0.86 -4.20
CA PHE A 82 6.34 -2.13 -4.48
C PHE A 82 7.85 -1.88 -4.55
N PHE A 83 8.64 -2.55 -3.71
CA PHE A 83 10.07 -2.31 -3.62
C PHE A 83 10.84 -3.05 -4.74
N LEU A 84 11.59 -2.29 -5.55
CA LEU A 84 12.27 -2.78 -6.75
C LEU A 84 13.76 -3.02 -6.53
N GLU A 85 14.47 -2.07 -5.92
CA GLU A 85 15.90 -2.16 -5.64
C GLU A 85 16.33 -1.10 -4.62
N GLY A 86 17.36 -1.38 -3.83
CA GLY A 86 17.88 -0.42 -2.86
C GLY A 86 18.76 -1.06 -1.80
N LYS A 87 19.24 -0.25 -0.86
CA LYS A 87 20.02 -0.71 0.29
C LYS A 87 19.72 0.15 1.51
N GLY A 88 19.44 -0.53 2.64
CA GLY A 88 19.03 0.15 3.87
C GLY A 88 17.79 1.00 3.62
N SER A 89 17.84 2.26 4.05
CA SER A 89 16.74 3.22 3.92
C SER A 89 16.66 3.93 2.55
N ASN A 90 17.66 3.76 1.68
CA ASN A 90 17.61 4.29 0.31
C ASN A 90 16.98 3.26 -0.63
N VAL A 91 15.76 3.53 -1.08
CA VAL A 91 14.95 2.57 -1.85
C VAL A 91 14.44 3.16 -3.15
N ILE A 92 14.37 2.33 -4.19
CA ILE A 92 13.65 2.61 -5.44
C ILE A 92 12.41 1.71 -5.45
N GLY A 93 11.25 2.32 -5.63
CA GLY A 93 9.98 1.61 -5.63
C GLY A 93 8.95 2.22 -6.55
N ALA A 94 7.97 1.41 -6.94
CA ALA A 94 6.80 1.86 -7.67
C ALA A 94 5.70 2.28 -6.68
N ASN A 95 5.40 3.57 -6.58
CA ASN A 95 4.39 4.07 -5.67
C ASN A 95 2.99 3.96 -6.27
N LEU A 96 2.14 3.14 -5.63
CA LEU A 96 0.78 2.85 -6.09
C LEU A 96 -0.13 4.08 -6.04
N HIS A 97 0.16 5.08 -5.21
CA HIS A 97 -0.63 6.30 -5.12
C HIS A 97 -0.59 7.15 -6.40
N TYR A 98 0.43 6.96 -7.25
CA TYR A 98 0.53 7.59 -8.58
C TYR A 98 -0.26 6.86 -9.67
N ILE A 99 -0.79 5.67 -9.37
CA ILE A 99 -1.66 4.92 -10.27
C ILE A 99 -3.10 5.31 -9.97
N SER A 100 -3.92 5.51 -11.01
CA SER A 100 -5.35 5.73 -10.83
C SER A 100 -6.00 4.53 -10.14
N SER A 101 -6.97 4.75 -9.25
CA SER A 101 -7.56 3.69 -8.42
C SER A 101 -8.07 2.50 -9.25
N ASN A 102 -8.65 2.76 -10.43
CA ASN A 102 -9.17 1.73 -11.33
C ASN A 102 -8.07 0.84 -11.95
N ALA A 103 -6.83 1.33 -12.05
CA ALA A 103 -5.71 0.60 -12.64
C ALA A 103 -4.81 -0.10 -11.61
N ARG A 104 -4.95 0.22 -10.31
CA ARG A 104 -4.11 -0.34 -9.23
C ARG A 104 -4.17 -1.87 -9.19
N LEU A 105 -5.37 -2.45 -9.25
CA LEU A 105 -5.54 -3.91 -9.20
C LEU A 105 -4.79 -4.63 -10.33
N SER A 106 -4.89 -4.12 -11.56
CA SER A 106 -4.19 -4.69 -12.72
C SER A 106 -2.67 -4.60 -12.55
N ALA A 107 -2.16 -3.46 -12.08
CA ALA A 107 -0.73 -3.27 -11.81
C ALA A 107 -0.23 -4.20 -10.70
N ILE A 108 -0.99 -4.35 -9.60
CA ILE A 108 -0.67 -5.27 -8.48
C ILE A 108 -0.62 -6.72 -8.96
N ASN A 109 -1.66 -7.19 -9.68
CA ASN A 109 -1.74 -8.57 -10.13
C ASN A 109 -0.67 -8.93 -11.15
N SER A 110 -0.35 -8.01 -12.06
CA SER A 110 0.65 -8.24 -13.10
C SER A 110 2.07 -7.91 -12.67
N LYS A 111 2.25 -7.24 -11.51
CA LYS A 111 3.52 -6.64 -11.05
C LYS A 111 4.17 -5.72 -12.09
N LYS A 112 3.37 -5.10 -12.95
CA LYS A 112 3.81 -4.15 -13.99
C LYS A 112 3.39 -2.75 -13.60
N PHE A 113 4.36 -1.91 -13.29
CA PHE A 113 4.13 -0.55 -12.83
C PHE A 113 4.54 0.48 -13.89
N PRO A 114 3.70 1.50 -14.17
CA PRO A 114 4.05 2.58 -15.08
C PRO A 114 5.31 3.34 -14.63
N LYS A 115 6.15 3.77 -15.57
CA LYS A 115 7.43 4.47 -15.27
C LYS A 115 7.25 5.73 -14.42
N ASN A 116 6.14 6.45 -14.60
CA ASN A 116 5.82 7.66 -13.85
C ASN A 116 5.47 7.40 -12.36
N THR A 117 5.37 6.15 -11.93
CA THR A 117 5.18 5.74 -10.52
C THR A 117 6.50 5.47 -9.81
N LEU A 118 7.60 5.28 -10.57
CA LEU A 118 8.90 4.95 -10.02
C LEU A 118 9.49 6.16 -9.30
N ARG A 119 9.90 5.97 -8.05
CA ARG A 119 10.51 7.02 -7.23
C ARG A 119 11.74 6.45 -6.53
N GLN A 120 12.76 7.28 -6.40
CA GLN A 120 13.87 7.06 -5.50
C GLN A 120 13.58 7.79 -4.20
N TYR A 121 13.59 7.04 -3.10
CA TYR A 121 13.36 7.53 -1.76
C TYR A 121 14.71 7.63 -1.05
N ILE A 122 15.11 8.87 -0.77
CA ILE A 122 16.33 9.19 -0.03
C ILE A 122 15.85 9.95 1.22
N PRO A 123 15.64 9.24 2.34
CA PRO A 123 15.13 9.87 3.54
C PRO A 123 16.18 10.81 4.13
N LYS A 124 15.68 11.86 4.80
CA LYS A 124 16.52 12.83 5.48
C LYS A 124 17.33 12.18 6.63
N ASN A 125 16.71 11.23 7.33
CA ASN A 125 17.29 10.47 8.42
C ASN A 125 17.56 9.03 7.97
N ALA A 126 18.59 8.39 8.53
CA ALA A 126 18.97 7.02 8.15
C ALA A 126 17.99 5.95 8.67
N ASP A 127 17.26 6.26 9.75
CA ASP A 127 16.44 5.31 10.53
C ASP A 127 14.99 5.21 10.02
N SER A 128 14.80 5.10 8.70
CA SER A 128 13.45 4.93 8.15
C SER A 128 12.91 3.54 8.49
N ILE A 129 11.77 3.50 9.17
CA ILE A 129 11.01 2.28 9.45
C ILE A 129 10.02 2.05 8.31
N PHE A 130 10.06 0.85 7.74
CA PHE A 130 9.13 0.39 6.72
C PHE A 130 8.12 -0.56 7.34
N PHE A 131 6.85 -0.43 6.97
CA PHE A 131 5.80 -1.32 7.44
C PHE A 131 5.44 -2.26 6.30
N GLU A 132 5.79 -3.54 6.43
CA GLU A 132 5.53 -4.54 5.38
C GLU A 132 4.03 -4.78 5.24
N ILE A 133 3.57 -4.83 3.99
CA ILE A 133 2.18 -5.13 3.65
C ILE A 133 2.13 -6.50 2.99
N ARG A 134 1.33 -7.41 3.55
CA ARG A 134 1.11 -8.73 2.95
C ARG A 134 0.41 -8.57 1.62
N GLU A 135 0.75 -9.39 0.62
CA GLU A 135 0.18 -9.25 -0.74
C GLU A 135 -1.36 -9.22 -0.76
N SER A 136 -1.99 -9.99 0.14
CA SER A 136 -3.44 -10.05 0.29
C SER A 136 -4.09 -8.73 0.75
N GLU A 137 -3.32 -7.84 1.38
CA GLU A 137 -3.72 -6.56 1.97
C GLU A 137 -3.44 -5.36 1.06
N VAL A 138 -2.55 -5.52 0.08
CA VAL A 138 -2.10 -4.43 -0.81
C VAL A 138 -3.28 -3.82 -1.55
N GLN A 139 -4.19 -4.65 -2.09
CA GLN A 139 -5.35 -4.12 -2.82
C GLN A 139 -6.19 -3.21 -1.92
N LEU A 140 -6.51 -3.65 -0.70
CA LEU A 140 -7.30 -2.88 0.26
C LEU A 140 -6.62 -1.56 0.60
N LEU A 141 -5.37 -1.62 1.05
CA LEU A 141 -4.61 -0.43 1.47
C LEU A 141 -4.39 0.53 0.30
N SER A 142 -4.17 0.00 -0.90
CA SER A 142 -4.05 0.82 -2.11
C SER A 142 -5.35 1.51 -2.51
N LEU A 143 -6.50 1.22 -1.93
CA LEU A 143 -7.75 1.94 -2.19
C LEU A 143 -8.09 2.96 -1.10
N LEU A 144 -7.42 2.89 0.05
CA LEU A 144 -7.57 3.86 1.12
C LEU A 144 -6.84 5.17 0.75
N PRO A 145 -7.39 6.34 1.14
CA PRO A 145 -6.77 7.63 0.85
C PRO A 145 -5.62 7.94 1.83
N LEU A 146 -4.60 7.09 1.84
CA LEU A 146 -3.45 7.17 2.75
C LEU A 146 -2.40 8.18 2.26
N GLU A 147 -2.41 8.55 0.99
CA GLU A 147 -1.46 9.51 0.42
C GLU A 147 -1.53 10.89 1.08
N LYS A 148 -0.41 11.60 1.07
CA LYS A 148 -0.35 13.03 1.36
C LYS A 148 0.70 13.67 0.45
N PHE A 149 0.23 14.13 -0.71
CA PHE A 149 1.08 14.77 -1.70
C PHE A 149 1.43 16.20 -1.31
N HIS A 150 2.73 16.49 -1.30
CA HIS A 150 3.29 17.83 -1.26
C HIS A 150 3.67 18.23 -2.67
N ARG A 151 3.26 19.43 -3.09
CA ARG A 151 3.54 19.97 -4.42
C ARG A 151 4.19 21.33 -4.28
N LYS A 152 5.16 21.62 -5.13
CA LYS A 152 5.71 22.96 -5.28
C LYS A 152 4.71 23.80 -6.09
N ASN A 153 4.26 24.91 -5.50
CA ASN A 153 3.44 25.91 -6.17
C ASN A 153 4.24 26.71 -7.20
#